data_AF-A0A2E9VDQ4-F1
#
_entry.id   AF-A0A2E9VDQ4-F1
#
_cell.length_a   1.000
_cell.length_b   1.000
_cell.length_c   1.000
_cell.angle_alpha   90.00
_cell.angle_beta   90.00
_cell.angle_gamma   90.00
#
_symmetry.space_group_name_H-M   'P 1'
#
loop_
_entity.id
_entity.type
_entity.pdbx_description
1 polymer ?
#
loop_
_entity_poly.entity_id
_entity_poly.type
_entity_poly.pdbx_seq_one_letter_code
_entity_poly.pdbx_strand_id
1 'polypeptide(L)'
;MAEDGVNIPGRYVGFGFSYNPDAEPGTMVVTAITPESPASKVLEVGDSFVSVNGVTVNEANMDKLNFRGKPGEKVRAVLKRNGKRMNVSVARGIISAAYSKAEVISNMESGNEDEWAPEESNIVEVLSKDNVVYVLHWSKDTEKTSGLPFEAYSLTRFTFNESGKVGSIRNLSEDRFILEQQGFNISR
;
A
#
# COMPACT_ATOMS: atom_id res chain seq x y z
N MET A 1 -19.63 -3.10 6.05
CA MET A 1 -18.91 -2.21 6.97
C MET A 1 -19.86 -1.20 7.59
N ALA A 2 -19.65 -0.80 8.85
CA ALA A 2 -20.35 0.32 9.48
C ALA A 2 -19.96 1.64 8.80
N GLU A 3 -20.74 2.71 9.01
CA GLU A 3 -20.46 4.01 8.38
C GLU A 3 -19.19 4.65 8.95
N ASP A 4 -19.00 4.50 10.26
CA ASP A 4 -17.80 4.86 11.03
C ASP A 4 -16.73 3.74 11.01
N GLY A 5 -16.93 2.70 10.20
CA GLY A 5 -16.00 1.59 10.12
C GLY A 5 -14.69 1.98 9.46
N VAL A 6 -13.59 1.39 9.93
CA VAL A 6 -12.23 1.66 9.39
C VAL A 6 -11.49 0.39 8.93
N ASN A 7 -10.81 0.46 7.79
CA ASN A 7 -9.82 -0.53 7.37
C ASN A 7 -8.43 -0.02 7.76
N ILE A 8 -7.71 -0.80 8.56
CA ILE A 8 -6.39 -0.45 9.08
C ILE A 8 -5.41 -1.48 8.51
N PRO A 9 -4.75 -1.16 7.37
CA PRO A 9 -3.78 -2.05 6.76
C PRO A 9 -2.52 -2.18 7.64
N GLY A 10 -1.66 -3.12 7.27
CA GLY A 10 -0.33 -3.25 7.85
C GLY A 10 0.48 -1.96 7.67
N ARG A 11 1.24 -1.61 8.71
CA ARG A 11 2.14 -0.45 8.67
C ARG A 11 3.33 -0.74 7.76
N TYR A 12 3.96 0.31 7.25
CA TYR A 12 5.21 0.20 6.50
C TYR A 12 6.01 1.50 6.62
N VAL A 13 7.26 1.50 6.19
CA VAL A 13 8.09 2.71 6.16
C VAL A 13 8.24 3.19 4.71
N GLY A 14 7.81 4.43 4.44
CA GLY A 14 7.85 4.99 3.09
C GLY A 14 7.32 6.42 3.01
N PHE A 15 6.73 6.77 1.88
CA PHE A 15 6.23 8.12 1.60
C PHE A 15 4.76 8.32 1.97
N GLY A 16 3.89 7.33 1.72
CA GLY A 16 2.43 7.44 1.93
C GLY A 16 1.68 8.12 0.78
N PHE A 17 1.80 7.58 -0.44
CA PHE A 17 1.02 8.01 -1.60
C PHE A 17 0.59 6.79 -2.43
N SER A 18 -0.39 6.98 -3.30
CA SER A 18 -0.84 5.98 -4.28
C SER A 18 -0.65 6.49 -5.70
N TYR A 19 -0.52 5.56 -6.65
CA TYR A 19 -0.59 5.80 -8.08
C TYR A 19 -1.32 4.62 -8.74
N ASN A 20 -1.85 4.81 -9.94
CA ASN A 20 -2.39 3.70 -10.73
C ASN A 20 -1.27 3.14 -11.64
N PRO A 21 -0.76 1.92 -11.41
CA PRO A 21 0.28 1.33 -12.26
C PRO A 21 -0.21 0.98 -13.67
N ASP A 22 -1.52 0.86 -13.88
CA ASP A 22 -2.13 0.41 -15.13
C ASP A 22 -2.64 1.59 -16.00
N ALA A 23 -2.51 2.83 -15.51
CA ALA A 23 -3.02 4.00 -16.23
C ALA A 23 -2.25 4.29 -17.53
N GLU A 24 -0.93 4.49 -17.43
CA GLU A 24 -0.05 4.71 -18.58
C GLU A 24 1.31 4.06 -18.29
N PRO A 25 1.75 3.07 -19.11
CA PRO A 25 3.01 2.38 -18.92
C PRO A 25 4.19 3.32 -18.73
N GLY A 26 5.04 3.01 -17.74
CA GLY A 26 6.26 3.77 -17.46
C GLY A 26 6.03 5.15 -16.88
N THR A 27 4.81 5.48 -16.45
CA THR A 27 4.51 6.72 -15.74
C THR A 27 4.20 6.45 -14.27
N MET A 28 4.35 7.49 -13.45
CA MET A 28 3.97 7.45 -12.04
C MET A 28 3.40 8.79 -11.64
N VAL A 29 2.06 8.86 -11.62
CA VAL A 29 1.30 10.06 -11.25
C VAL A 29 0.65 9.83 -9.89
N VAL A 30 0.86 10.75 -8.96
CA VAL A 30 0.26 10.69 -7.62
C VAL A 30 -1.26 10.82 -7.73
N THR A 31 -2.00 9.79 -7.34
CA THR A 31 -3.47 9.77 -7.36
C THR A 31 -4.08 10.03 -5.99
N ALA A 32 -3.37 9.70 -4.91
CA ALA A 32 -3.80 9.97 -3.54
C ALA A 32 -2.59 10.14 -2.63
N ILE A 33 -2.79 10.85 -1.52
CA ILE A 33 -1.77 11.05 -0.48
C ILE A 33 -2.38 10.67 0.87
N THR A 34 -1.70 9.80 1.60
CA THR A 34 -2.10 9.44 2.97
C THR A 34 -1.96 10.66 3.88
N PRO A 35 -3.00 11.03 4.65
CA PRO A 35 -2.91 12.12 5.61
C PRO A 35 -1.73 11.96 6.59
N GLU A 36 -1.12 13.09 6.97
CA GLU A 36 0.01 13.17 7.91
C GLU A 36 1.29 12.42 7.50
N SER A 37 1.30 11.77 6.33
CA SER A 37 2.44 11.06 5.79
C SER A 37 3.58 12.02 5.40
N PRO A 38 4.82 11.52 5.20
CA PRO A 38 5.89 12.31 4.60
C PRO A 38 5.52 12.93 3.25
N ALA A 39 4.78 12.21 2.40
CA ALA A 39 4.30 12.71 1.12
C ALA A 39 3.40 13.94 1.29
N SER A 40 2.51 13.97 2.30
CA SER A 40 1.58 15.09 2.54
C SER A 40 2.23 16.45 2.76
N LYS A 41 3.54 16.47 3.08
CA LYS A 41 4.30 17.69 3.34
C LYS A 41 4.98 18.25 2.08
N VAL A 42 5.02 17.48 1.00
CA VAL A 42 5.89 17.77 -0.16
C VAL A 42 5.18 17.53 -1.50
N LEU A 43 4.42 16.45 -1.62
CA LEU A 43 3.74 16.03 -2.84
C LEU A 43 2.33 16.62 -2.93
N GLU A 44 1.82 16.72 -4.15
CA GLU A 44 0.44 17.05 -4.48
C GLU A 44 -0.14 15.98 -5.42
N VAL A 45 -1.46 15.78 -5.37
CA VAL A 45 -2.16 14.93 -6.35
C VAL A 45 -1.96 15.52 -7.74
N GLY A 46 -1.64 14.67 -8.71
CA GLY A 46 -1.29 15.05 -10.08
C GLY A 46 0.21 15.30 -10.30
N ASP A 47 1.04 15.24 -9.26
CA ASP A 47 2.50 15.21 -9.44
C ASP A 47 2.92 13.97 -10.23
N SER A 48 3.73 14.19 -11.27
CA SER A 48 4.34 13.10 -12.03
C SER A 48 5.81 12.96 -11.68
N PHE A 49 6.24 11.77 -11.25
CA PHE A 49 7.65 11.50 -11.02
C PHE A 49 8.42 11.39 -12.33
N VAL A 50 9.59 12.03 -12.39
CA VAL A 50 10.54 11.99 -13.51
C VAL A 50 11.75 11.14 -13.16
N SER A 51 12.25 11.23 -11.92
CA SER A 51 13.28 10.33 -11.41
C SER A 51 13.24 10.20 -9.90
N VAL A 52 13.75 9.08 -9.38
CA VAL A 52 13.81 8.75 -7.95
C VAL A 52 15.19 8.19 -7.64
N ASN A 53 15.93 8.80 -6.72
CA ASN A 53 17.33 8.47 -6.40
C ASN A 53 18.23 8.32 -7.64
N GLY A 54 18.00 9.15 -8.66
CA GLY A 54 18.75 9.12 -9.92
C GLY A 54 18.26 8.08 -10.93
N VAL A 55 17.31 7.21 -10.57
CA VAL A 55 16.65 6.27 -11.49
C VAL A 55 15.54 7.01 -12.24
N THR A 56 15.62 7.07 -13.56
CA THR A 56 14.59 7.66 -14.42
C THR A 56 13.31 6.84 -14.36
N VAL A 57 12.16 7.50 -14.22
CA VAL A 57 10.84 6.88 -14.33
C VAL A 57 10.56 6.59 -15.81
N ASN A 58 10.48 5.30 -16.13
CA ASN A 58 10.11 4.74 -17.43
C ASN A 58 9.74 3.26 -17.22
N GLU A 59 9.18 2.60 -18.24
CA GLU A 59 8.73 1.20 -18.17
C GLU A 59 9.80 0.25 -17.63
N ALA A 60 11.04 0.37 -18.12
CA ALA A 60 12.16 -0.51 -17.77
C ALA A 60 12.68 -0.34 -16.34
N ASN A 61 12.22 0.67 -15.60
CA ASN A 61 12.71 1.04 -14.28
C ASN A 61 11.62 1.08 -13.21
N MET A 62 10.35 0.79 -13.54
CA MET A 62 9.24 0.90 -12.58
C MET A 62 9.45 0.06 -11.32
N ASP A 63 10.06 -1.12 -11.46
CA ASP A 63 10.45 -2.05 -10.39
C ASP A 63 11.63 -1.56 -9.53
N LYS A 64 12.42 -0.60 -10.04
CA LYS A 64 13.64 -0.07 -9.40
C LYS A 64 13.40 1.23 -8.63
N LEU A 65 12.17 1.77 -8.65
CA LEU A 65 11.83 3.02 -7.97
C LEU A 65 11.63 2.77 -6.46
N ASN A 66 12.65 3.09 -5.66
CA ASN A 66 12.63 2.76 -4.24
C ASN A 66 12.10 3.89 -3.33
N PHE A 67 10.83 3.80 -2.95
CA PHE A 67 10.17 4.70 -1.98
C PHE A 67 10.16 4.19 -0.54
N ARG A 68 10.46 2.90 -0.32
CA ARG A 68 10.44 2.24 1.00
C ARG A 68 11.84 2.03 1.55
N GLY A 69 11.95 1.67 2.82
CA GLY A 69 13.23 1.40 3.49
C GLY A 69 13.36 2.12 4.82
N LYS A 70 14.59 2.41 5.25
CA LYS A 70 14.88 2.87 6.61
C LYS A 70 14.17 4.19 6.98
N PRO A 71 13.55 4.28 8.18
CA PRO A 71 12.99 5.54 8.67
C PRO A 71 14.02 6.68 8.69
N GLY A 72 13.59 7.88 8.29
CA GLY A 72 14.40 9.09 8.27
C GLY A 72 15.36 9.20 7.07
N GLU A 73 15.61 8.11 6.33
CA GLU A 73 16.45 8.17 5.14
C GLU A 73 15.78 9.01 4.05
N LYS A 74 16.54 9.94 3.46
CA LYS A 74 16.04 10.86 2.45
C LYS A 74 16.10 10.21 1.07
N VAL A 75 14.98 10.27 0.37
CA VAL A 75 14.89 9.95 -1.05
C VAL A 75 14.81 11.26 -1.82
N ARG A 76 15.66 11.41 -2.83
CA ARG A 76 15.67 12.57 -3.72
C ARG A 76 14.90 12.23 -4.99
N ALA A 77 13.99 13.08 -5.42
CA ALA A 77 13.23 12.86 -6.63
C ALA A 77 13.11 14.14 -7.46
N VAL A 78 12.91 13.96 -8.76
CA VAL A 78 12.50 15.03 -9.68
C VAL A 78 11.05 14.79 -10.05
N LEU A 79 10.21 15.80 -9.87
CA LEU A 79 8.79 15.77 -10.21
C LEU A 79 8.49 16.74 -11.34
N LYS A 80 7.35 16.54 -12.01
CA LYS A 80 6.69 17.51 -12.87
C LYS A 80 5.35 17.89 -12.25
N ARG A 81 5.22 19.15 -11.84
CA ARG A 81 3.98 19.75 -11.32
C ARG A 81 3.55 20.87 -12.25
N ASN A 82 2.33 20.82 -12.77
CA ASN A 82 1.81 21.84 -13.71
C ASN A 82 2.77 22.15 -14.87
N GLY A 83 3.36 21.11 -15.46
CA GLY A 83 4.32 21.25 -16.56
C GLY A 83 5.77 21.55 -16.16
N LYS A 84 6.02 22.00 -14.92
CA LYS A 84 7.34 22.46 -14.46
C LYS A 84 8.08 21.37 -13.69
N ARG A 85 9.38 21.23 -13.95
CA ARG A 85 10.25 20.31 -13.20
C ARG A 85 10.67 20.92 -11.87
N MET A 86 10.65 20.10 -10.81
CA MET A 86 11.11 20.50 -9.49
C MET A 86 11.81 19.35 -8.77
N ASN A 87 12.82 19.69 -7.98
CA ASN A 87 13.53 18.73 -7.14
C ASN A 87 12.89 18.68 -5.77
N VAL A 88 12.64 17.48 -5.26
CA VAL A 88 12.12 17.25 -3.92
C VAL A 88 13.01 16.30 -3.15
N SER A 89 12.97 16.40 -1.83
CA SER A 89 13.58 15.42 -0.94
C SER A 89 12.58 15.09 0.16
N VAL A 90 12.24 13.81 0.28
CA VAL A 90 11.29 13.31 1.27
C VAL A 90 12.01 12.30 2.14
N ALA A 91 11.97 12.51 3.46
CA ALA A 91 12.45 11.53 4.43
C ALA A 91 11.39 10.45 4.62
N ARG A 92 11.78 9.18 4.53
CA ARG A 92 10.85 8.07 4.77
C ARG A 92 10.33 8.10 6.21
N GLY A 93 9.06 7.78 6.39
CA GLY A 93 8.39 7.77 7.69
C GLY A 93 7.48 6.56 7.84
N ILE A 94 7.04 6.32 9.06
CA ILE A 94 6.07 5.27 9.35
C ILE A 94 4.73 5.68 8.78
N ILE A 95 4.16 4.83 7.92
CA ILE A 95 2.81 4.97 7.40
C ILE A 95 1.89 4.07 8.19
N SER A 96 0.88 4.68 8.79
CA SER A 96 -0.17 4.01 9.55
C SER A 96 -1.52 4.56 9.09
N ALA A 97 -2.00 4.07 7.96
CA ALA A 97 -3.25 4.52 7.38
C ALA A 97 -4.46 3.94 8.12
N ALA A 98 -5.58 4.66 8.05
CA ALA A 98 -6.90 4.18 8.40
C ALA A 98 -7.86 4.68 7.33
N TYR A 99 -8.41 3.76 6.53
CA TYR A 99 -9.34 4.10 5.46
C TYR A 99 -10.77 4.02 5.97
N SER A 100 -11.53 5.07 5.75
CA SER A 100 -12.98 5.10 5.94
C SER A 100 -13.67 4.12 4.98
N LYS A 101 -14.93 3.77 5.28
CA LYS A 101 -15.77 2.98 4.38
C LYS A 101 -15.85 3.59 2.97
N ALA A 102 -15.97 4.91 2.85
CA ALA A 102 -16.04 5.60 1.55
C ALA A 102 -14.76 5.42 0.74
N GLU A 103 -13.59 5.56 1.38
CA GLU A 103 -12.29 5.32 0.74
C GLU A 103 -12.12 3.85 0.34
N VAL A 104 -12.55 2.91 1.19
CA VAL A 104 -12.52 1.47 0.84
C VAL A 104 -13.35 1.20 -0.42
N ILE A 105 -14.57 1.73 -0.51
CA ILE A 105 -15.43 1.57 -1.68
C ILE A 105 -14.79 2.21 -2.92
N SER A 106 -14.29 3.44 -2.80
CA SER A 106 -13.63 4.13 -3.92
C SER A 106 -12.39 3.37 -4.42
N ASN A 107 -11.60 2.79 -3.51
CA ASN A 107 -10.44 1.97 -3.89
C ASN A 107 -10.88 0.70 -4.63
N MET A 108 -11.97 0.05 -4.18
CA MET A 108 -12.54 -1.10 -4.89
C MET A 108 -13.03 -0.70 -6.28
N GLU A 109 -13.79 0.39 -6.41
CA GLU A 109 -14.28 0.85 -7.73
C GLU A 109 -13.15 1.20 -8.72
N SER A 110 -11.94 1.50 -8.21
CA SER A 110 -10.78 1.86 -9.04
C SER A 110 -9.94 0.68 -9.54
N GLY A 111 -10.15 -0.53 -9.02
CA GLY A 111 -9.34 -1.69 -9.38
C GLY A 111 -9.97 -2.56 -10.47
N ASN A 112 -9.16 -3.46 -11.04
CA ASN A 112 -9.58 -4.42 -12.04
C ASN A 112 -9.97 -5.76 -11.36
N GLU A 113 -11.25 -6.14 -11.44
CA GLU A 113 -11.77 -7.36 -10.81
C GLU A 113 -11.06 -8.63 -11.29
N ASP A 114 -10.63 -8.66 -12.56
CA ASP A 114 -9.94 -9.81 -13.17
C ASP A 114 -8.54 -10.04 -12.58
N GLU A 115 -7.99 -9.04 -11.89
CA GLU A 115 -6.63 -9.09 -11.32
C GLU A 115 -6.60 -9.20 -9.79
N TRP A 116 -7.76 -9.22 -9.13
CA TRP A 116 -7.82 -9.20 -7.67
C TRP A 116 -7.74 -10.57 -7.01
N ALA A 117 -8.25 -11.60 -7.70
CA ALA A 117 -8.34 -12.93 -7.13
C ALA A 117 -6.98 -13.64 -7.24
N PRO A 118 -6.50 -14.27 -6.15
CA PRO A 118 -5.36 -15.18 -6.26
C PRO A 118 -5.74 -16.40 -7.12
N GLU A 119 -4.74 -17.04 -7.73
CA GLU A 119 -4.93 -18.27 -8.51
C GLU A 119 -5.65 -19.36 -7.71
N GLU A 120 -5.28 -19.53 -6.45
CA GLU A 120 -5.96 -20.43 -5.51
C GLU A 120 -6.09 -19.74 -4.14
N SER A 121 -7.19 -20.01 -3.42
CA SER A 121 -7.33 -19.57 -2.03
C SER A 121 -8.26 -20.46 -1.22
N ASN A 122 -8.05 -20.44 0.10
CA ASN A 122 -8.89 -21.15 1.05
C ASN A 122 -8.99 -20.40 2.39
N ILE A 123 -10.15 -20.49 3.04
CA ILE A 123 -10.31 -20.16 4.45
C ILE A 123 -9.83 -21.37 5.26
N VAL A 124 -8.73 -21.21 5.99
CA VAL A 124 -8.09 -22.28 6.76
C VAL A 124 -8.77 -22.44 8.11
N GLU A 125 -8.99 -21.32 8.80
CA GLU A 125 -9.53 -21.31 10.15
C GLU A 125 -10.31 -20.02 10.40
N VAL A 126 -11.41 -20.13 11.15
CA VAL A 126 -12.16 -18.99 11.68
C VAL A 126 -12.29 -19.15 13.18
N LEU A 127 -11.76 -18.18 13.92
CA LEU A 127 -11.92 -18.10 15.37
C LEU A 127 -12.73 -16.87 15.72
N SER A 128 -13.72 -17.00 16.60
CA SER A 128 -14.50 -15.87 17.08
C SER A 128 -14.58 -15.85 18.59
N LYS A 129 -14.56 -14.64 19.15
CA LYS A 129 -14.83 -14.38 20.55
C LYS A 129 -15.54 -13.04 20.66
N ASP A 130 -16.72 -13.06 21.27
CA ASP A 130 -17.59 -11.89 21.40
C ASP A 130 -17.83 -11.24 20.02
N ASN A 131 -17.48 -9.97 19.86
CA ASN A 131 -17.62 -9.23 18.62
C ASN A 131 -16.36 -9.23 17.75
N VAL A 132 -15.38 -10.10 18.03
CA VAL A 132 -14.11 -10.18 17.30
C VAL A 132 -14.03 -11.50 16.55
N VAL A 133 -13.69 -11.44 15.26
CA VAL A 133 -13.48 -12.61 14.40
C VAL A 133 -12.09 -12.53 13.80
N TYR A 134 -11.34 -13.62 13.87
CA TYR A 134 -10.08 -13.84 13.19
C TYR A 134 -10.30 -14.85 12.09
N VAL A 135 -9.81 -14.55 10.90
CA VAL A 135 -9.89 -15.44 9.75
C VAL A 135 -8.48 -15.66 9.21
N LEU A 136 -8.03 -16.92 9.28
CA LEU A 136 -6.80 -17.35 8.64
C LEU A 136 -7.12 -17.77 7.22
N HIS A 137 -6.49 -17.11 6.26
CA HIS A 137 -6.60 -17.40 4.84
C HIS A 137 -5.26 -17.96 4.35
N TRP A 138 -5.33 -18.92 3.43
CA TRP A 138 -4.20 -19.31 2.59
C TRP A 138 -4.49 -18.90 1.16
N SER A 139 -3.47 -18.46 0.43
CA SER A 139 -3.57 -18.15 -0.99
C SER A 139 -2.28 -18.51 -1.72
N LYS A 140 -2.44 -18.86 -3.00
CA LYS A 140 -1.36 -19.10 -3.94
C LYS A 140 -1.56 -18.23 -5.17
N ASP A 141 -0.48 -17.66 -5.67
CA ASP A 141 -0.50 -16.76 -6.82
C ASP A 141 0.91 -16.68 -7.46
N THR A 142 1.03 -16.01 -8.61
CA THR A 142 2.29 -15.79 -9.32
C THR A 142 2.67 -14.30 -9.30
N GLU A 143 3.89 -13.99 -8.88
CA GLU A 143 4.36 -12.60 -8.89
C GLU A 143 4.62 -12.14 -10.32
N LYS A 144 3.82 -11.18 -10.80
CA LYS A 144 3.77 -10.76 -12.21
C LYS A 144 5.13 -10.37 -12.83
N THR A 145 6.06 -9.80 -12.05
CA THR A 145 7.35 -9.33 -12.59
C THR A 145 8.37 -10.46 -12.77
N SER A 146 8.51 -11.33 -11.77
CA SER A 146 9.49 -12.43 -11.73
C SER A 146 8.96 -13.72 -12.33
N GLY A 147 7.63 -13.87 -12.44
CA GLY A 147 6.97 -15.11 -12.87
C GLY A 147 7.11 -16.25 -11.86
N LEU A 148 7.53 -15.96 -10.63
CA LEU A 148 7.70 -16.97 -9.59
C LEU A 148 6.40 -17.19 -8.81
N PRO A 149 5.98 -18.45 -8.60
CA PRO A 149 4.84 -18.75 -7.77
C PRO A 149 5.17 -18.51 -6.29
N PHE A 150 4.17 -18.12 -5.52
CA PHE A 150 4.26 -17.98 -4.08
C PHE A 150 2.99 -18.47 -3.40
N GLU A 151 3.14 -18.85 -2.12
CA GLU A 151 2.04 -19.17 -1.22
C GLU A 151 2.19 -18.36 0.07
N ALA A 152 1.08 -17.93 0.65
CA ALA A 152 1.09 -17.18 1.89
C ALA A 152 -0.12 -17.48 2.76
N TYR A 153 0.11 -17.47 4.08
CA TYR A 153 -0.96 -17.40 5.08
C TYR A 153 -1.13 -15.95 5.52
N SER A 154 -2.38 -15.47 5.57
CA SER A 154 -2.75 -14.14 6.04
C SER A 154 -3.82 -14.23 7.11
N LEU A 155 -3.65 -13.47 8.19
CA LEU A 155 -4.63 -13.41 9.28
C LEU A 155 -5.32 -12.05 9.28
N THR A 156 -6.62 -12.07 9.06
CA THR A 156 -7.49 -10.89 9.04
C THR A 156 -8.33 -10.86 10.31
N ARG A 157 -8.33 -9.73 11.02
CA ARG A 157 -9.13 -9.50 12.22
C ARG A 157 -10.27 -8.54 11.90
N PHE A 158 -11.50 -8.98 12.13
CA PHE A 158 -12.71 -8.18 12.09
C PHE A 158 -13.16 -7.84 13.52
N THR A 159 -13.69 -6.64 13.70
CA THR A 159 -14.46 -6.27 14.89
C THR A 159 -15.81 -5.74 14.47
N PHE A 160 -16.86 -6.27 15.06
CA PHE A 160 -18.23 -5.91 14.79
C PHE A 160 -18.74 -4.94 15.86
N ASN A 161 -19.53 -3.95 15.47
CA ASN A 161 -20.24 -3.07 16.41
C ASN A 161 -21.52 -3.75 16.94
N GLU A 162 -22.22 -3.10 17.85
CA GLU A 162 -23.45 -3.64 18.48
C GLU A 162 -24.57 -3.93 17.46
N SER A 163 -24.56 -3.25 16.31
CA SER A 163 -25.50 -3.49 15.21
C SER A 163 -25.06 -4.65 14.29
N GLY A 164 -24.02 -5.39 14.64
CA GLY A 164 -23.48 -6.50 13.85
C GLY A 164 -22.77 -6.06 12.56
N LYS A 165 -22.42 -4.78 12.42
CA LYS A 165 -21.66 -4.27 11.25
C LYS A 165 -20.17 -4.26 11.56
N VAL A 166 -19.33 -4.53 10.55
CA VAL A 166 -17.86 -4.43 10.69
C VAL A 166 -17.45 -2.99 11.03
N GLY A 167 -16.98 -2.76 12.24
CA GLY A 167 -16.43 -1.48 12.72
C GLY A 167 -14.93 -1.35 12.48
N SER A 168 -14.18 -2.47 12.42
CA SER A 168 -12.78 -2.41 11.98
C SER A 168 -12.29 -3.68 11.30
N ILE A 169 -11.40 -3.51 10.34
CA ILE A 169 -10.62 -4.59 9.69
C ILE A 169 -9.14 -4.33 9.92
N ARG A 170 -8.38 -5.35 10.34
CA ARG A 170 -6.92 -5.28 10.55
C ARG A 170 -6.22 -6.52 9.99
N ASN A 171 -5.07 -6.33 9.38
CA ASN A 171 -4.15 -7.42 9.04
C ASN A 171 -3.13 -7.58 10.17
N LEU A 172 -2.72 -8.81 10.48
CA LEU A 172 -1.88 -9.09 11.65
C LEU A 172 -0.39 -9.38 11.36
N SER A 173 0.06 -9.34 10.10
CA SER A 173 1.50 -9.43 9.79
C SER A 173 2.15 -8.04 9.76
N GLU A 174 3.30 -7.91 10.43
CA GLU A 174 4.14 -6.70 10.42
C GLU A 174 5.62 -7.02 10.16
N ASP A 175 5.95 -8.20 9.63
CA ASP A 175 7.35 -8.66 9.51
C ASP A 175 8.20 -7.71 8.66
N ARG A 176 7.66 -7.28 7.51
CA ARG A 176 8.30 -6.26 6.66
C ARG A 176 8.51 -4.94 7.40
N PHE A 177 7.51 -4.50 8.16
CA PHE A 177 7.60 -3.25 8.92
C PHE A 177 8.69 -3.32 10.00
N ILE A 178 8.82 -4.46 10.68
CA ILE A 178 9.89 -4.72 11.65
C ILE A 178 11.27 -4.65 10.98
N LEU A 179 11.43 -5.28 9.80
CA LEU A 179 12.68 -5.28 9.05
C LEU A 179 13.06 -3.87 8.54
N GLU A 180 12.10 -3.13 7.99
CA GLU A 180 12.34 -1.76 7.50
C GLU A 180 12.77 -0.82 8.63
N GLN A 181 12.18 -0.93 9.83
CA GLN A 181 12.59 -0.16 11.00
C GLN A 181 14.03 -0.47 11.44
N GLN A 182 14.50 -1.70 11.23
CA GLN A 182 15.88 -2.11 11.49
C GLN A 182 16.86 -1.74 10.37
N GLY A 183 16.36 -1.09 9.32
CA GLY A 183 17.18 -0.59 8.21
C GLY A 183 17.40 -1.61 7.10
N PHE A 184 16.71 -2.76 7.12
CA PHE A 184 16.69 -3.65 5.97
C PHE A 184 15.84 -3.03 4.86
N ASN A 185 16.33 -3.16 3.63
CA ASN A 185 15.58 -2.81 2.45
C ASN A 185 15.11 -4.09 1.77
N ILE A 186 13.79 -4.30 1.77
CA ILE A 186 13.17 -5.38 0.99
C ILE A 186 12.71 -4.76 -0.31
N SER A 187 13.56 -4.83 -1.32
CA SER A 187 13.18 -4.58 -2.70
C SER A 187 12.68 -5.88 -3.32
N ARG A 188 11.94 -5.74 -4.43
CA ARG A 188 11.90 -6.81 -5.42
C ARG A 188 13.27 -6.92 -6.09
#